data_AF-A0A3A8ZSF5-F1
#
_entry.id   AF-A0A3A8ZSF5-F1
#
_cell.length_a   1.000
_cell.length_b   1.000
_cell.length_c   1.000
_cell.angle_alpha   90.00
_cell.angle_beta   90.00
_cell.angle_gamma   90.00
#
_symmetry.space_group_name_H-M   'P 1'
#
loop_
_entity.id
_entity.type
_entity.pdbx_description
1 polymer ?
#
loop_
_entity_poly.entity_id
_entity_poly.type
_entity_poly.pdbx_seq_one_letter_code
_entity_poly.pdbx_strand_id
1 'polypeptide(L)'
;MNISWDQTSSILRRMNTAGMLKSTQDRLERQEETQKQVDFFEKQKENLKNVSCGSVEEIAEKLKMYQSYEDQISSIKAAYNQEQMFHILDESTEKGEKIAEAIDNMEPKTPEERLEEMVEEALGIEDGGELEEAMEELEEVVEELTEELTEELTEGMEEALPENAELSAEEVAEAAAAAEAAEQEAANAAGIPEGYMPFDVRL
;
A
#
# COMPACT_ATOMS: atom_id res chain seq x y z
N MET A 1 -26.30 -3.89 27.85
CA MET A 1 -26.79 -3.31 26.59
C MET A 1 -27.35 -4.45 25.75
N ASN A 2 -28.60 -4.34 25.29
CA ASN A 2 -29.24 -5.37 24.48
C ASN A 2 -29.12 -4.93 23.02
N ILE A 3 -28.07 -5.35 22.34
CA ILE A 3 -27.88 -5.07 20.92
C ILE A 3 -28.91 -5.92 20.17
N SER A 4 -29.73 -5.28 19.33
CA SER A 4 -30.68 -5.95 18.44
C SER A 4 -29.90 -6.53 17.26
N TRP A 5 -29.72 -7.85 17.23
CA TRP A 5 -28.96 -8.59 16.22
C TRP A 5 -29.71 -8.69 14.87
N ASP A 6 -31.04 -8.60 14.93
CA ASP A 6 -31.94 -8.95 13.83
C ASP A 6 -32.20 -7.78 12.85
N GLN A 7 -32.11 -6.54 13.34
CA GLN A 7 -32.37 -5.36 12.51
C GLN A 7 -31.17 -4.88 11.70
N THR A 8 -29.94 -5.12 12.18
CA THR A 8 -28.73 -4.65 11.51
C THR A 8 -28.29 -5.59 10.38
N SER A 9 -28.38 -6.90 10.58
CA SER A 9 -27.99 -7.92 9.59
C SER A 9 -28.89 -7.91 8.35
N SER A 10 -30.19 -7.68 8.51
CA SER A 10 -31.18 -7.72 7.42
C SER A 10 -31.14 -6.51 6.48
N ILE A 11 -30.71 -5.34 6.97
CA ILE A 11 -30.54 -4.13 6.15
C ILE A 11 -29.23 -4.20 5.36
N LEU A 12 -28.13 -4.61 6.01
CA LEU A 12 -26.83 -4.73 5.36
C LEU A 12 -26.82 -5.82 4.27
N ARG A 13 -27.48 -6.96 4.48
CA ARG A 13 -27.56 -8.03 3.47
C ARG A 13 -28.34 -7.62 2.20
N ARG A 14 -29.18 -6.59 2.28
CA ARG A 14 -29.95 -6.07 1.15
C ARG A 14 -29.15 -5.08 0.29
N MET A 15 -28.05 -4.55 0.83
CA MET A 15 -27.08 -3.76 0.08
C MET A 15 -26.03 -4.72 -0.50
N ASN A 16 -25.74 -4.57 -1.78
CA ASN A 16 -24.82 -5.42 -2.51
C ASN A 16 -23.44 -5.43 -1.81
N THR A 17 -22.92 -6.61 -1.47
CA THR A 17 -21.65 -6.80 -0.72
C THR A 17 -20.40 -6.43 -1.54
N ALA A 18 -20.55 -6.26 -2.85
CA ALA A 18 -19.53 -5.76 -3.77
C ALA A 18 -19.28 -4.27 -3.52
N GLY A 19 -18.34 -3.95 -2.62
CA GLY A 19 -17.96 -2.58 -2.25
C GLY A 19 -17.90 -2.31 -0.74
N MET A 20 -18.21 -3.30 0.10
CA MET A 20 -18.05 -3.16 1.55
C MET A 20 -16.58 -3.30 1.97
N LEU A 21 -16.18 -2.55 3.00
CA LEU A 21 -14.90 -2.73 3.69
C LEU A 21 -14.75 -4.17 4.19
N LYS A 22 -13.52 -4.69 4.19
CA LYS A 22 -13.24 -6.07 4.61
C LYS A 22 -13.68 -6.27 6.06
N SER A 23 -13.36 -5.30 6.92
CA SER A 23 -13.85 -5.25 8.30
C SER A 23 -15.37 -5.38 8.41
N THR A 24 -16.14 -4.80 7.50
CA THR A 24 -17.61 -4.86 7.56
C THR A 24 -18.16 -6.21 7.13
N GLN A 25 -17.47 -6.92 6.23
CA GLN A 25 -17.80 -8.30 5.86
C GLN A 25 -17.52 -9.24 7.04
N ASP A 26 -16.33 -9.15 7.65
CA ASP A 26 -15.94 -9.97 8.80
C ASP A 26 -16.88 -9.77 10.00
N ARG A 27 -17.41 -8.56 10.19
CA ARG A 27 -18.42 -8.27 11.23
C ARG A 27 -19.72 -9.02 10.99
N LEU A 28 -20.17 -9.10 9.74
CA LEU A 28 -21.42 -9.79 9.39
C LEU A 28 -21.27 -11.30 9.57
N GLU A 29 -20.14 -11.87 9.16
CA GLU A 29 -19.86 -13.30 9.35
C GLU A 29 -19.84 -13.67 10.84
N ARG A 30 -19.09 -12.93 11.66
CA ARG A 30 -19.08 -13.14 13.12
C ARG A 30 -20.45 -12.97 13.76
N GLN A 31 -21.25 -12.03 13.27
CA GLN A 31 -22.62 -11.85 13.74
C GLN A 31 -23.47 -13.08 13.44
N GLU A 32 -23.37 -13.65 12.23
CA GLU A 32 -24.08 -14.88 11.87
C GLU A 32 -23.62 -16.09 12.70
N GLU A 33 -22.31 -16.26 12.86
CA GLU A 33 -21.75 -17.36 13.64
C GLU A 33 -22.24 -17.31 15.09
N THR A 34 -22.19 -16.12 15.69
CA THR A 34 -22.67 -15.92 17.05
C THR A 34 -24.17 -16.18 17.16
N GLN A 35 -24.96 -15.73 16.18
CA GLN A 35 -26.40 -15.99 16.15
C GLN A 35 -26.68 -17.49 16.05
N LYS A 36 -25.96 -18.23 15.19
CA LYS A 36 -26.08 -19.69 15.08
C LYS A 36 -25.79 -20.40 16.42
N GLN A 37 -24.80 -19.93 17.17
CA GLN A 37 -24.47 -20.48 18.48
C GLN A 37 -25.55 -20.18 19.52
N VAL A 38 -26.07 -18.95 19.57
CA VAL A 38 -27.17 -18.57 20.46
C VAL A 38 -28.42 -19.39 20.14
N ASP A 39 -28.79 -19.50 18.86
CA ASP A 39 -29.95 -20.27 18.40
C ASP A 39 -29.85 -21.76 18.79
N PHE A 40 -28.63 -22.32 18.77
CA PHE A 40 -28.41 -23.71 19.20
C PHE A 40 -28.76 -23.89 20.68
N PHE A 41 -28.26 -23.02 21.56
CA PHE A 41 -28.55 -23.12 22.99
C PHE A 41 -30.00 -22.74 23.33
N GLU A 42 -30.61 -21.81 22.59
CA GLU A 42 -32.04 -21.52 22.72
C GLU A 42 -32.91 -22.73 22.36
N LYS A 43 -32.57 -23.45 21.28
CA LYS A 43 -33.23 -24.71 20.93
C LYS A 43 -33.04 -25.77 22.01
N GLN A 44 -31.84 -25.90 22.59
CA GLN A 44 -31.61 -26.85 23.69
C GLN A 44 -32.43 -26.50 24.93
N LYS A 45 -32.55 -25.22 25.28
CA LYS A 45 -33.44 -24.74 26.35
C LYS A 45 -34.90 -25.03 26.07
N GLU A 46 -35.33 -24.88 24.82
CA GLU A 46 -36.68 -25.24 24.41
C GLU A 46 -36.93 -26.75 24.52
N ASN A 47 -35.97 -27.56 24.07
CA ASN A 47 -36.03 -29.02 24.18
C ASN A 47 -36.13 -29.49 25.63
N LEU A 48 -35.47 -28.81 26.58
CA LEU A 48 -35.60 -29.10 28.00
C LEU A 48 -37.07 -29.04 28.44
N LYS A 49 -37.91 -28.16 27.87
CA LYS A 49 -39.34 -28.08 28.25
C LYS A 49 -40.08 -29.40 27.99
N ASN A 50 -39.68 -30.14 26.96
CA ASN A 50 -40.29 -31.41 26.56
C ASN A 50 -39.81 -32.60 27.41
N VAL A 51 -38.78 -32.44 28.25
CA VAL A 51 -38.28 -33.49 29.15
C VAL A 51 -39.20 -33.58 30.37
N SER A 52 -39.86 -34.72 30.56
CA SER A 52 -40.63 -35.02 31.77
C SER A 52 -39.71 -35.41 32.93
N CYS A 53 -40.01 -34.96 34.13
CA CYS A 53 -39.29 -35.31 35.36
C CYS A 53 -40.23 -36.09 36.29
N GLY A 54 -39.77 -37.20 36.85
CA GLY A 54 -40.50 -38.04 37.80
C GLY A 54 -40.10 -37.87 39.27
N SER A 55 -38.96 -37.21 39.53
CA SER A 55 -38.42 -36.97 40.87
C SER A 55 -37.98 -35.52 41.08
N VAL A 56 -37.78 -35.12 42.34
CA VAL A 56 -37.31 -33.76 42.68
C VAL A 56 -35.85 -33.58 42.25
N GLU A 57 -35.06 -34.64 42.33
CA GLU A 57 -33.67 -34.68 41.89
C GLU A 57 -33.56 -34.42 40.37
N GLU A 58 -34.40 -35.07 39.56
CA GLU A 58 -34.45 -34.83 38.11
C GLU A 58 -34.87 -33.39 37.75
N ILE A 59 -35.77 -32.80 38.54
CA ILE A 59 -36.15 -31.39 38.37
C ILE A 59 -34.94 -30.47 38.66
N ALA A 60 -34.18 -30.76 39.71
CA ALA A 60 -32.99 -29.98 40.07
C ALA A 60 -31.90 -30.08 38.98
N GLU A 61 -31.67 -31.27 38.43
CA GLU A 61 -30.73 -31.47 37.32
C GLU A 61 -31.16 -30.71 36.06
N LYS A 62 -32.46 -30.77 35.71
CA LYS A 62 -33.02 -30.02 34.58
C LYS A 62 -32.85 -28.51 34.75
N LEU A 63 -33.10 -27.98 35.95
CA LEU A 63 -32.89 -26.55 36.25
C LEU A 63 -31.42 -26.16 36.16
N LYS A 64 -30.50 -27.02 36.63
CA LYS A 64 -29.06 -26.81 36.51
C LYS A 64 -28.61 -26.77 35.04
N MET A 65 -29.13 -27.67 34.20
CA MET A 65 -28.88 -27.62 32.75
C MET A 65 -29.43 -26.34 32.11
N TYR A 66 -30.63 -25.92 32.51
CA TYR A 66 -31.24 -24.69 32.02
C TYR A 66 -30.38 -23.46 32.34
N GLN A 67 -29.90 -23.34 33.59
CA GLN A 67 -28.98 -22.26 33.98
C GLN A 67 -27.65 -22.33 33.24
N SER A 68 -27.08 -23.53 33.08
CA SER A 68 -25.85 -23.73 32.29
C SER A 68 -25.99 -23.20 30.86
N TYR A 69 -27.12 -23.44 30.19
CA TYR A 69 -27.36 -22.89 28.85
C TYR A 69 -27.56 -21.37 28.86
N GLU A 70 -28.23 -20.79 29.87
CA GLU A 70 -28.33 -19.33 30.02
C GLU A 70 -26.95 -18.68 30.21
N ASP A 71 -26.09 -19.30 31.01
CA ASP A 71 -24.73 -18.81 31.27
C ASP A 71 -23.88 -18.89 29.99
N GLN A 72 -24.03 -19.97 29.20
CA GLN A 72 -23.35 -20.10 27.92
C GLN A 72 -23.82 -19.04 26.90
N ILE A 73 -25.13 -18.81 26.78
CA ILE A 73 -25.69 -17.74 25.93
C ILE A 73 -25.16 -16.37 26.38
N SER A 74 -25.10 -16.12 27.68
CA SER A 74 -24.61 -14.86 28.24
C SER A 74 -23.11 -14.67 27.97
N SER A 75 -22.32 -15.73 28.11
CA SER A 75 -20.88 -15.75 27.79
C SER A 75 -20.64 -15.46 26.31
N ILE A 76 -21.38 -16.11 25.41
CA ILE A 76 -21.29 -15.89 23.95
C ILE A 76 -21.62 -14.44 23.60
N LYS A 77 -22.69 -13.88 24.16
CA LYS A 77 -23.05 -12.48 23.95
C LYS A 77 -22.00 -11.52 24.51
N ALA A 78 -21.38 -11.86 25.64
CA ALA A 78 -20.31 -11.07 26.23
C ALA A 78 -19.03 -11.10 25.36
N ALA A 79 -18.66 -12.27 24.84
CA ALA A 79 -17.53 -12.44 23.93
C ALA A 79 -17.73 -11.62 22.65
N TYR A 80 -18.91 -11.68 22.04
CA TYR A 80 -19.20 -10.85 20.87
C TYR A 80 -19.13 -9.35 21.17
N ASN A 81 -19.65 -8.90 22.32
CA ASN A 81 -19.53 -7.48 22.69
C ASN A 81 -18.06 -7.05 22.82
N GLN A 82 -17.20 -7.93 23.34
CA GLN A 82 -15.77 -7.68 23.42
C GLN A 82 -15.14 -7.63 22.02
N GLU A 83 -15.51 -8.53 21.12
CA GLU A 83 -15.07 -8.52 19.72
C GLU A 83 -15.56 -7.31 18.94
N GLN A 84 -16.76 -6.80 19.21
CA GLN A 84 -17.26 -5.57 18.57
C GLN A 84 -16.40 -4.35 18.94
N MET A 85 -15.84 -4.31 20.15
CA MET A 85 -14.93 -3.22 20.53
C MET A 85 -13.63 -3.24 19.71
N PHE A 86 -13.09 -4.44 19.43
CA PHE A 86 -11.92 -4.58 18.56
C PHE A 86 -12.26 -4.27 17.10
N HIS A 87 -13.44 -4.68 16.63
CA HIS A 87 -13.88 -4.40 15.26
C HIS A 87 -13.96 -2.89 14.94
N ILE A 88 -14.45 -2.07 15.87
CA ILE A 88 -14.50 -0.60 15.68
C ILE A 88 -13.11 -0.02 15.49
N LEU A 89 -12.11 -0.58 16.19
CA LEU A 89 -10.72 -0.18 16.02
C LEU A 89 -10.21 -0.58 14.64
N ASP A 90 -10.41 -1.82 14.22
CA ASP A 90 -9.99 -2.32 12.91
C ASP A 90 -10.63 -1.53 11.75
N GLU A 91 -11.92 -1.20 11.85
CA GLU A 91 -12.61 -0.38 10.85
C GLU A 91 -12.04 1.05 10.78
N SER A 92 -11.67 1.61 11.93
CA SER A 92 -11.06 2.94 11.98
C SER A 92 -9.66 2.93 11.37
N THR A 93 -8.88 1.87 11.61
CA THR A 93 -7.57 1.66 11.01
C THR A 93 -7.66 1.47 9.50
N GLU A 94 -8.53 0.58 9.00
CA GLU A 94 -8.72 0.34 7.55
C GLU A 94 -9.16 1.62 6.83
N LYS A 95 -10.00 2.45 7.46
CA LYS A 95 -10.37 3.76 6.92
C LYS A 95 -9.19 4.74 6.92
N GLY A 96 -8.37 4.73 7.96
CA GLY A 96 -7.16 5.54 8.06
C GLY A 96 -6.16 5.20 6.96
N GLU A 97 -5.92 3.90 6.73
CA GLU A 97 -5.04 3.40 5.66
C GLU A 97 -5.52 3.86 4.29
N LYS A 98 -6.81 3.67 3.97
CA LYS A 98 -7.36 4.14 2.68
C LYS A 98 -7.28 5.65 2.49
N ILE A 99 -7.36 6.42 3.57
CA ILE A 99 -7.20 7.87 3.51
C ILE A 99 -5.73 8.22 3.29
N ALA A 100 -4.79 7.52 3.95
CA ALA A 100 -3.36 7.71 3.75
C ALA A 100 -2.96 7.38 2.30
N GLU A 101 -3.36 6.21 1.78
CA GLU A 101 -3.16 5.85 0.37
C GLU A 101 -3.76 6.91 -0.58
N ALA A 102 -4.95 7.43 -0.28
CA ALA A 102 -5.56 8.47 -1.09
C ALA A 102 -4.81 9.81 -1.00
N ILE A 103 -4.18 10.12 0.13
CA ILE A 103 -3.33 11.30 0.31
C ILE A 103 -2.02 11.13 -0.46
N ASP A 104 -1.36 9.98 -0.35
CA ASP A 104 -0.13 9.65 -1.08
C ASP A 104 -0.37 9.79 -2.60
N ASN A 105 -1.49 9.28 -3.11
CA ASN A 105 -1.90 9.44 -4.50
C ASN A 105 -2.21 10.91 -4.91
N MET A 106 -2.46 11.79 -3.95
CA MET A 106 -2.71 13.22 -4.18
C MET A 106 -1.46 14.09 -3.98
N GLU A 107 -0.37 13.54 -3.43
CA GLU A 107 0.88 14.28 -3.30
C GLU A 107 1.42 14.66 -4.70
N PRO A 108 2.07 15.83 -4.83
CA PRO A 108 2.63 16.24 -6.10
C PRO A 108 3.75 15.28 -6.51
N LYS A 109 3.51 14.54 -7.60
CA LYS A 109 4.46 13.60 -8.19
C LYS A 109 5.85 14.21 -8.36
N THR A 110 6.86 13.40 -8.03
CA THR A 110 8.27 13.72 -8.22
C THR A 110 8.63 13.76 -9.72
N PRO A 111 9.70 14.46 -10.13
CA PRO A 111 10.09 14.52 -11.54
C PRO A 111 10.42 13.15 -12.15
N GLU A 112 10.86 12.18 -11.35
CA GLU A 112 11.14 10.80 -11.76
C GLU A 112 9.84 10.05 -12.06
N GLU A 113 8.87 10.04 -11.14
CA GLU A 113 7.54 9.43 -11.35
C GLU A 113 6.79 10.05 -12.54
N ARG A 114 7.02 11.35 -12.83
CA ARG A 114 6.45 12.02 -14.00
C ARG A 114 7.11 11.63 -15.32
N LEU A 115 8.38 11.24 -15.29
CA LEU A 115 9.09 10.72 -16.45
C LEU A 115 8.68 9.27 -16.70
N GLU A 116 8.62 8.46 -15.65
CA GLU A 116 8.11 7.08 -15.71
C GLU A 116 6.70 7.03 -16.32
N GLU A 117 5.76 7.85 -15.84
CA GLU A 117 4.41 7.91 -16.45
C GLU A 117 4.42 8.35 -17.92
N MET A 118 5.33 9.23 -18.31
CA MET A 118 5.42 9.68 -19.71
C MET A 118 5.96 8.56 -20.61
N VAL A 119 6.86 7.74 -20.09
CA VAL A 119 7.42 6.57 -20.78
C VAL A 119 6.38 5.45 -20.83
N GLU A 120 5.67 5.18 -19.72
CA GLU A 120 4.56 4.22 -19.66
C GLU A 120 3.42 4.59 -20.63
N GLU A 121 3.01 5.87 -20.67
CA GLU A 121 1.98 6.34 -21.61
C GLU A 121 2.45 6.25 -23.08
N ALA A 122 3.74 6.48 -23.34
CA ALA A 122 4.31 6.36 -24.68
C ALA A 122 4.46 4.91 -25.16
N LEU A 123 4.77 3.98 -24.25
CA LEU A 123 4.93 2.56 -24.52
C LEU A 123 3.59 1.79 -24.43
N GLY A 124 2.57 2.38 -23.82
CA GLY A 124 1.25 1.76 -23.63
C GLY A 124 1.25 0.61 -22.62
N ILE A 125 2.16 0.67 -21.65
CA ILE A 125 2.33 -0.32 -20.59
C ILE A 125 1.58 0.18 -19.35
N GLU A 126 0.63 -0.61 -18.84
CA GLU A 126 -0.22 -0.22 -17.70
C GLU A 126 0.33 -0.70 -16.35
N ASP A 127 1.37 -1.55 -16.33
CA ASP A 127 1.95 -2.15 -15.13
C ASP A 127 3.46 -1.86 -15.04
N GLY A 128 3.88 -1.16 -13.99
CA GLY A 128 5.27 -0.67 -13.84
C GLY A 128 6.33 -1.78 -13.83
N GLY A 129 5.95 -3.02 -13.51
CA GLY A 129 6.85 -4.17 -13.60
C GLY A 129 7.23 -4.56 -15.04
N GLU A 130 6.33 -4.36 -16.01
CA GLU A 130 6.64 -4.63 -17.44
C GLU A 130 7.53 -3.54 -18.05
N LEU A 131 7.47 -2.32 -17.51
CA LEU A 131 8.36 -1.23 -17.88
C LEU A 131 9.79 -1.51 -17.38
N GLU A 132 9.93 -1.94 -16.12
CA GLU A 132 11.23 -2.24 -15.50
C GLU A 132 11.95 -3.37 -16.26
N GLU A 133 11.24 -4.46 -16.58
CA GLU A 133 11.78 -5.55 -17.40
C GLU A 133 12.20 -5.08 -18.81
N ALA A 134 11.40 -4.22 -19.46
CA ALA A 134 11.72 -3.69 -20.79
C ALA A 134 12.92 -2.71 -20.76
N MET A 135 13.11 -1.98 -19.66
CA MET A 135 14.25 -1.10 -19.48
C MET A 135 15.54 -1.88 -19.19
N GLU A 136 15.47 -2.93 -18.38
CA GLU A 136 16.60 -3.85 -18.16
C GLU A 136 17.05 -4.50 -19.47
N GLU A 137 16.10 -4.97 -20.30
CA GLU A 137 16.43 -5.56 -21.61
C GLU A 137 17.02 -4.52 -22.58
N LEU A 138 16.54 -3.27 -22.56
CA LEU A 138 17.10 -2.19 -23.35
C LEU A 138 18.54 -1.84 -22.91
N GLU A 139 18.80 -1.81 -21.60
CA GLU A 139 20.11 -1.51 -21.04
C GLU A 139 21.14 -2.59 -21.42
N GLU A 140 20.76 -3.87 -21.35
CA GLU A 140 21.60 -4.99 -21.80
C GLU A 140 21.94 -4.89 -23.29
N VAL A 141 20.97 -4.54 -24.15
CA VAL A 141 21.20 -4.32 -25.59
C VAL A 141 22.10 -3.11 -25.83
N VAL A 142 21.94 -2.03 -25.07
CA VAL A 142 22.78 -0.82 -25.21
C VAL A 142 24.21 -1.09 -24.76
N GLU A 143 24.42 -1.84 -23.68
CA GLU A 143 25.76 -2.26 -23.25
C GLU A 143 26.44 -3.10 -24.33
N GLU A 144 25.76 -4.12 -24.88
CA GLU A 144 26.31 -4.98 -25.94
C GLU A 144 26.67 -4.17 -27.20
N LEU A 145 25.80 -3.24 -27.62
CA LEU A 145 26.06 -2.37 -28.77
C LEU A 145 27.19 -1.38 -28.49
N THR A 146 27.31 -0.90 -27.25
CA THR A 146 28.39 0.01 -26.85
C THR A 146 29.73 -0.71 -26.81
N GLU A 147 29.79 -1.93 -26.30
CA GLU A 147 30.98 -2.78 -26.34
C GLU A 147 31.39 -3.06 -27.79
N GLU A 148 30.46 -3.47 -28.65
CA GLU A 148 30.73 -3.74 -30.08
C GLU A 148 31.26 -2.50 -30.81
N LEU A 149 30.64 -1.34 -30.59
CA LEU A 149 31.05 -0.09 -31.22
C LEU A 149 32.39 0.42 -30.67
N THR A 150 32.69 0.15 -29.39
CA THR A 150 33.97 0.49 -28.77
C THR A 150 35.09 -0.40 -29.30
N GLU A 151 34.84 -1.71 -29.45
CA GLU A 151 35.77 -2.64 -30.08
C GLU A 151 36.04 -2.23 -31.54
N GLU A 152 35.00 -1.94 -32.33
CA GLU A 152 35.11 -1.47 -33.71
C GLU A 152 35.89 -0.14 -33.82
N LEU A 153 35.69 0.79 -32.86
CA LEU A 153 36.43 2.05 -32.82
C LEU A 153 37.90 1.84 -32.43
N THR A 154 38.19 0.89 -31.53
CA THR A 154 39.58 0.58 -31.13
C THR A 154 40.36 -0.13 -32.22
N GLU A 155 39.74 -1.09 -32.93
CA GLU A 155 40.35 -1.71 -34.12
C GLU A 155 40.52 -0.68 -35.26
N GLY A 156 39.55 0.22 -35.44
CA GLY A 156 39.63 1.32 -36.41
C GLY A 156 40.70 2.38 -36.06
N MET A 157 40.96 2.63 -34.78
CA MET A 157 42.01 3.56 -34.32
C MET A 157 43.40 2.96 -34.44
N GLU A 158 43.58 1.65 -34.24
CA GLU A 158 44.87 0.97 -34.47
C GLU A 158 45.27 0.98 -35.95
N GLU A 159 44.32 0.93 -36.90
CA GLU A 159 44.60 1.06 -38.33
C GLU A 159 44.82 2.52 -38.80
N ALA A 160 44.34 3.53 -38.06
CA ALA A 160 44.30 4.93 -38.50
C ALA A 160 45.26 5.89 -37.76
N LEU A 161 46.22 5.39 -36.98
CA LEU A 161 47.25 6.23 -36.37
C LEU A 161 48.47 6.38 -37.28
N PRO A 162 48.69 7.55 -37.94
CA PRO A 162 50.04 7.94 -38.30
C PRO A 162 50.84 8.22 -37.02
N GLU A 163 52.05 7.68 -36.95
CA GLU A 163 53.01 7.67 -35.82
C GLU A 163 53.53 9.08 -35.41
N ASN A 164 52.76 10.16 -35.56
CA ASN A 164 53.28 11.53 -35.44
C ASN A 164 52.25 12.60 -35.03
N ALA A 165 51.43 12.32 -34.02
CA ALA A 165 50.61 13.35 -33.37
C ALA A 165 51.09 13.61 -31.93
N GLU A 166 52.31 14.15 -31.78
CA GLU A 166 52.70 14.82 -30.53
C GLU A 166 51.99 16.19 -30.48
N LEU A 167 50.81 16.23 -29.84
CA LEU A 167 50.26 17.47 -29.32
C LEU A 167 51.21 17.98 -28.24
N SER A 168 51.78 19.16 -28.44
CA SER A 168 52.72 19.72 -27.49
C SER A 168 52.01 20.05 -26.19
N ALA A 169 52.65 19.76 -25.05
CA ALA A 169 52.10 20.05 -23.71
C ALA A 169 51.75 21.53 -23.48
N GLU A 170 52.26 22.41 -24.34
CA GLU A 170 52.04 23.86 -24.30
C GLU A 170 50.65 24.24 -24.85
N GLU A 171 50.17 23.56 -25.89
CA GLU A 171 48.84 23.80 -26.48
C GLU A 171 47.72 23.29 -25.57
N VAL A 172 47.95 22.18 -24.86
CA VAL A 172 47.01 21.64 -23.87
C VAL A 172 46.93 22.54 -22.63
N ALA A 173 48.06 23.13 -22.22
CA ALA A 173 48.12 24.06 -21.09
C ALA A 173 47.42 25.40 -21.40
N GLU A 174 47.54 25.88 -22.63
CA GLU A 174 46.89 27.13 -23.06
C GLU A 174 45.36 26.99 -23.16
N ALA A 175 44.87 25.84 -23.65
CA ALA A 175 43.44 25.54 -23.69
C ALA A 175 42.83 25.38 -22.29
N ALA A 176 43.56 24.78 -21.34
CA ALA A 176 43.11 24.64 -19.95
C ALA A 176 43.04 25.99 -19.22
N ALA A 177 44.03 26.87 -19.44
CA ALA A 177 44.05 28.21 -18.86
C ALA A 177 42.92 29.11 -19.40
N ALA A 178 42.56 28.96 -20.68
CA ALA A 178 41.45 29.69 -21.28
C ALA A 178 40.08 29.23 -20.73
N ALA A 179 39.92 27.94 -20.44
CA ALA A 179 38.70 27.40 -19.84
C ALA A 179 38.50 27.86 -18.39
N GLU A 180 39.57 27.86 -17.59
CA GLU A 180 39.53 28.30 -16.18
C GLU A 180 39.24 29.80 -16.04
N ALA A 181 39.75 30.61 -16.97
CA ALA A 181 39.44 32.05 -17.03
C ALA A 181 37.97 32.33 -17.38
N ALA A 182 37.38 31.54 -18.28
CA ALA A 182 35.97 31.68 -18.65
C ALA A 182 35.02 31.27 -17.50
N GLU A 183 35.41 30.26 -16.72
CA GLU A 183 34.64 29.78 -15.57
C GLU A 183 34.64 30.77 -14.40
N GLN A 184 35.79 31.42 -14.14
CA GLN A 184 35.88 32.50 -13.13
C GLN A 184 35.09 33.75 -13.52
N GLU A 185 35.01 34.08 -14.82
CA GLU A 185 34.23 35.24 -15.28
C GLU A 185 32.72 34.96 -15.19
N ALA A 186 32.29 33.73 -15.49
CA ALA A 186 30.90 33.28 -15.30
C ALA A 186 30.47 33.26 -13.83
N ALA A 187 31.34 32.80 -12.92
CA ALA A 187 31.09 32.77 -11.48
C ALA A 187 30.92 34.18 -10.87
N ASN A 188 31.67 35.17 -11.36
CA ASN A 188 31.58 36.55 -10.90
C ASN A 188 30.33 37.30 -11.42
N ALA A 189 29.77 36.89 -12.56
CA ALA A 189 28.57 37.50 -13.14
C ALA A 189 27.26 37.09 -12.44
N ALA A 190 27.24 35.95 -11.74
CA ALA A 190 26.06 35.40 -11.08
C ALA A 190 25.88 35.83 -9.60
N GLY A 191 26.61 36.86 -9.15
CA GLY A 191 26.73 37.26 -7.74
C GLY A 191 25.43 37.65 -7.03
N ILE A 192 24.63 36.66 -6.61
CA ILE A 192 23.74 36.75 -5.46
C ILE A 192 24.62 36.49 -4.24
N PRO A 193 24.77 37.45 -3.30
CA PRO A 193 25.62 37.26 -2.14
C PRO A 193 25.12 36.10 -1.27
N GLU A 194 26.06 35.31 -0.76
CA GLU A 194 25.81 34.18 0.14
C GLU A 194 24.93 34.64 1.33
N GLY A 195 23.72 34.08 1.44
CA GLY A 195 22.75 34.41 2.50
C GLY A 195 21.57 35.32 2.12
N TYR A 196 21.40 35.68 0.84
CA TYR A 196 20.20 36.39 0.37
C TYR A 196 19.03 35.44 0.08
N MET A 197 17.99 35.47 0.92
CA MET A 197 16.69 34.85 0.64
C MET A 197 15.73 35.94 0.14
N PRO A 198 15.27 35.92 -1.13
CA PRO A 198 14.30 36.89 -1.60
C PRO A 198 12.97 36.69 -0.85
N PHE A 199 12.45 37.78 -0.27
CA PHE A 199 11.14 37.76 0.39
C PHE A 199 10.05 38.02 -0.65
N ASP A 200 9.06 37.12 -0.72
CA ASP A 200 7.95 37.19 -1.68
C ASP A 200 6.93 38.26 -1.20
N VAL A 201 6.86 39.41 -1.88
CA VAL A 201 5.85 40.46 -1.59
C VAL A 201 4.71 40.33 -2.58
N ARG A 202 3.86 39.31 -2.37
CA ARG A 202 2.51 39.31 -2.93
C ARG A 202 1.57 39.92 -1.89
N LEU A 203 1.29 41.21 -2.04
CA LEU A 203 0.18 41.93 -1.43
C LEU A 203 -1.00 41.95 -2.40
#